data_AF-A0A3R7LUP2-F1
#
_entry.id   AF-A0A3R7LUP2-F1
#
_cell.length_a   1.000
_cell.length_b   1.000
_cell.length_c   1.000
_cell.angle_alpha   90.00
_cell.angle_beta   90.00
_cell.angle_gamma   90.00
#
_symmetry.space_group_name_H-M   'P 1'
#
loop_
_entity.id
_entity.type
_entity.pdbx_description
1 polymer ?
#
loop_
_entity_poly.entity_id
_entity_poly.type
_entity_poly.pdbx_seq_one_letter_code
_entity_poly.pdbx_strand_id
1 'polypeptide(L)'
;MSRHHNSIYWKGNEVETEKPPYANKVCGTKWYIKDNAKNHKTIKYDLVHDETEPKPVLRRGQTFTLALSFKEDFDVKKDRVILDFKFGNKPLIQKGTRAVIPVLSDESTKTKDWASWIDSRSNGRHLILQVHIPACAMVGIWRLEVRCGLQDTTQGHGQNVYTDETDCYVLFNPWCLGNHSPACVVPCT
;
A
#
# COMPACT_ATOMS: atom_id res chain seq x y z
N MET A 1 -52.89 -44.53 -38.52
CA MET A 1 -52.58 -44.35 -37.08
C MET A 1 -51.07 -44.19 -36.94
N SER A 2 -50.55 -42.96 -36.88
CA SER A 2 -49.12 -42.71 -36.72
C SER A 2 -48.89 -42.05 -35.36
N ARG A 3 -48.27 -42.77 -34.42
CA ARG A 3 -47.91 -42.26 -33.09
C ARG A 3 -46.54 -41.58 -33.19
N HIS A 4 -46.52 -40.26 -33.13
CA HIS A 4 -45.29 -39.49 -32.96
C HIS A 4 -44.87 -39.53 -31.49
N HIS A 5 -43.71 -40.12 -31.21
CA HIS A 5 -43.03 -40.01 -29.92
C HIS A 5 -42.28 -38.68 -29.89
N ASN A 6 -42.71 -37.74 -29.04
CA ASN A 6 -41.88 -36.59 -28.68
C ASN A 6 -41.07 -36.93 -27.42
N SER A 7 -39.77 -37.14 -27.60
CA SER A 7 -38.79 -37.22 -26.52
C SER A 7 -38.51 -35.80 -26.01
N ILE A 8 -38.98 -35.51 -24.79
CA ILE A 8 -38.70 -34.26 -24.09
C ILE A 8 -37.30 -34.38 -23.48
N TYR A 9 -36.30 -33.79 -24.13
CA TYR A 9 -34.97 -33.64 -23.54
C TYR A 9 -34.99 -32.43 -22.60
N TRP A 10 -34.83 -32.68 -21.29
CA TRP A 10 -34.54 -31.64 -20.32
C TRP A 10 -33.08 -31.20 -20.50
N LYS A 11 -32.85 -30.02 -21.09
CA LYS A 11 -31.56 -29.32 -20.95
C LYS A 11 -31.54 -28.71 -19.55
N GLY A 12 -30.86 -29.37 -18.62
CA GLY A 12 -30.50 -28.74 -17.36
C GLY A 12 -29.58 -27.55 -17.65
N ASN A 13 -29.95 -26.36 -17.21
CA ASN A 13 -29.03 -25.24 -17.15
C ASN A 13 -27.99 -25.59 -16.08
N GLU A 14 -26.75 -25.79 -16.49
CA GLU A 14 -25.61 -25.76 -15.57
C GLU A 14 -25.55 -24.34 -15.00
N VAL A 15 -25.91 -24.20 -13.72
CA VAL A 15 -25.64 -22.97 -12.97
C VAL A 15 -24.12 -22.95 -12.78
N GLU A 16 -23.43 -22.12 -13.57
CA GLU A 16 -22.04 -21.75 -13.30
C GLU A 16 -22.00 -21.25 -11.85
N THR A 17 -21.44 -22.06 -10.96
CA THR A 17 -21.19 -21.65 -9.59
C THR A 17 -20.05 -20.65 -9.66
N GLU A 18 -20.37 -19.36 -9.58
CA GLU A 18 -19.37 -18.30 -9.53
C GLU A 18 -18.36 -18.64 -8.42
N LYS A 19 -17.08 -18.75 -8.80
CA LYS A 19 -16.01 -19.02 -7.83
C LYS A 19 -16.08 -17.94 -6.74
N PRO A 20 -15.98 -18.31 -5.46
CA PRO A 20 -16.02 -17.32 -4.39
C PRO A 20 -14.92 -16.27 -4.61
N PRO A 21 -15.18 -14.99 -4.30
CA PRO A 21 -14.22 -13.93 -4.53
C PRO A 21 -12.95 -14.22 -3.73
N TYR A 22 -11.80 -14.23 -4.41
CA TYR A 22 -10.49 -14.34 -3.77
C TYR A 22 -9.84 -12.96 -3.70
N ALA A 23 -9.11 -12.70 -2.62
CA ALA A 23 -8.36 -11.46 -2.46
C ALA A 23 -7.26 -11.36 -3.53
N ASN A 24 -7.09 -10.18 -4.14
CA ASN A 24 -6.02 -9.97 -5.10
C ASN A 24 -4.63 -10.15 -4.44
N LYS A 25 -3.60 -10.38 -5.26
CA LYS A 25 -2.23 -10.60 -4.80
C LYS A 25 -1.32 -9.51 -5.36
N VAL A 26 -0.55 -8.89 -4.48
CA VAL A 26 0.55 -7.99 -4.87
C VAL A 26 1.75 -8.84 -5.30
N CYS A 27 2.32 -8.51 -6.45
CA CYS A 27 3.44 -9.20 -7.08
C CYS A 27 4.74 -8.39 -7.02
N GLY A 28 4.67 -7.09 -6.74
CA GLY A 28 5.85 -6.24 -6.64
C GLY A 28 5.53 -4.82 -6.23
N THR A 29 6.57 -4.08 -5.85
CA THR A 29 6.50 -2.65 -5.54
C THR A 29 7.46 -1.86 -6.41
N LYS A 30 7.20 -0.57 -6.55
CA LYS A 30 8.14 0.39 -7.15
C LYS A 30 8.19 1.66 -6.32
N TRP A 31 9.37 1.93 -5.77
CA TRP A 31 9.61 3.02 -4.83
C TRP A 31 9.92 4.39 -5.45
N TYR A 32 9.97 4.51 -6.78
CA TYR A 32 10.32 5.76 -7.49
C TYR A 32 11.53 6.50 -6.87
N ILE A 33 12.56 5.73 -6.54
CA ILE A 33 13.63 6.14 -5.61
C ILE A 33 14.28 7.46 -6.03
N LYS A 34 14.66 7.62 -7.30
CA LYS A 34 15.32 8.84 -7.79
C LYS A 34 14.40 10.06 -7.80
N ASP A 35 13.13 9.89 -8.16
CA ASP A 35 12.17 10.99 -8.21
C ASP A 35 11.79 11.45 -6.80
N ASN A 36 11.50 10.49 -5.92
CA ASN A 36 11.29 10.76 -4.51
C ASN A 36 12.54 11.42 -3.90
N ALA A 37 13.74 10.94 -4.20
CA ALA A 37 14.96 11.51 -3.64
C ALA A 37 15.23 12.95 -4.10
N LYS A 38 14.87 13.31 -5.34
CA LYS A 38 14.91 14.71 -5.79
C LYS A 38 13.95 15.57 -4.97
N ASN A 39 12.69 15.13 -4.83
CA ASN A 39 11.65 15.86 -4.10
C ASN A 39 11.97 15.99 -2.60
N HIS A 40 12.54 14.95 -2.00
CA HIS A 40 12.94 14.92 -0.59
C HIS A 40 14.33 15.50 -0.33
N LYS A 41 15.03 16.01 -1.36
CA LYS A 41 16.39 16.57 -1.23
C LYS A 41 17.37 15.57 -0.58
N THR A 42 17.31 14.33 -1.07
CA THR A 42 18.13 13.17 -0.66
C THR A 42 18.79 12.50 -1.86
N ILE A 43 18.71 13.10 -3.05
CA ILE A 43 19.36 12.60 -4.28
C ILE A 43 20.89 12.48 -4.19
N LYS A 44 21.52 13.06 -3.17
CA LYS A 44 22.98 13.01 -2.99
C LYS A 44 23.46 11.80 -2.16
N TYR A 45 22.56 11.00 -1.58
CA TYR A 45 22.96 9.81 -0.82
C TYR A 45 23.35 8.68 -1.79
N ASP A 46 24.47 8.01 -1.52
CA ASP A 46 24.97 6.92 -2.36
C ASP A 46 23.97 5.76 -2.46
N LEU A 47 23.24 5.48 -1.37
CA LEU A 47 22.16 4.47 -1.33
C LEU A 47 21.08 4.66 -2.42
N VAL A 48 20.84 5.88 -2.89
CA VAL A 48 19.86 6.17 -3.95
C VAL A 48 20.36 5.73 -5.34
N HIS A 49 21.67 5.59 -5.50
CA HIS A 49 22.34 5.29 -6.76
C HIS A 49 22.97 3.92 -6.82
N ASP A 50 22.81 3.08 -5.79
CA ASP A 50 23.26 1.70 -5.83
C ASP A 50 22.71 1.00 -7.08
N GLU A 51 23.59 0.33 -7.82
CA GLU A 51 23.25 -0.31 -9.09
C GLU A 51 22.45 -1.60 -8.91
N THR A 52 22.63 -2.26 -7.76
CA THR A 52 22.05 -3.57 -7.47
C THR A 52 20.80 -3.46 -6.62
N GLU A 53 20.84 -2.62 -5.58
CA GLU A 53 19.80 -2.52 -4.58
C GLU A 53 19.64 -1.06 -4.09
N PRO A 54 19.14 -0.16 -4.95
CA PRO A 54 18.90 1.23 -4.55
C PRO A 54 17.86 1.29 -3.42
N LYS A 55 18.09 2.17 -2.44
CA LYS A 55 17.20 2.34 -1.28
C LYS A 55 16.52 3.71 -1.29
N PRO A 56 15.21 3.79 -1.01
CA PRO A 56 14.53 5.06 -0.84
C PRO A 56 15.04 5.74 0.43
N VAL A 57 15.59 6.94 0.25
CA VAL A 57 15.95 7.86 1.34
C VAL A 57 14.95 9.02 1.33
N LEU A 58 14.07 9.04 2.31
CA LEU A 58 12.94 9.95 2.44
C LEU A 58 13.11 10.84 3.66
N ARG A 59 12.25 11.86 3.76
CA ARG A 59 12.21 12.78 4.89
C ARG A 59 10.81 12.81 5.47
N ARG A 60 10.69 12.74 6.79
CA ARG A 60 9.41 12.80 7.50
C ARG A 60 8.68 14.14 7.27
N GLY A 61 7.37 14.18 7.46
CA GLY A 61 6.56 15.37 7.18
C GLY A 61 6.38 15.67 5.69
N GLN A 62 6.68 14.71 4.81
CA GLN A 62 6.60 14.87 3.36
C GLN A 62 6.06 13.60 2.71
N THR A 63 5.34 13.79 1.60
CA THR A 63 4.71 12.71 0.83
C THR A 63 5.67 12.18 -0.23
N PHE A 64 5.64 10.86 -0.44
CA PHE A 64 6.38 10.16 -1.50
C PHE A 64 5.45 9.30 -2.36
N THR A 65 5.91 8.94 -3.56
CA THR A 65 5.15 8.07 -4.48
C THR A 65 5.60 6.61 -4.35
N LEU A 66 4.64 5.69 -4.30
CA LEU A 66 4.86 4.24 -4.27
C LEU A 66 3.89 3.59 -5.26
N ALA A 67 4.32 2.63 -6.08
CA ALA A 67 3.40 1.82 -6.87
C ALA A 67 3.40 0.36 -6.43
N LEU A 68 2.21 -0.24 -6.47
CA LEU A 68 1.98 -1.66 -6.24
C LEU A 68 1.57 -2.30 -7.56
N SER A 69 2.17 -3.45 -7.88
CA SER A 69 1.80 -4.25 -9.04
C SER A 69 1.00 -5.46 -8.59
N PHE A 70 -0.19 -5.64 -9.14
CA PHE A 70 -1.08 -6.75 -8.77
C PHE A 70 -1.05 -7.87 -9.80
N LYS A 71 -1.46 -9.07 -9.38
CA LYS A 71 -1.63 -10.23 -10.27
C LYS A 71 -2.82 -10.04 -11.22
N GLU A 72 -3.89 -9.46 -10.69
CA GLU A 72 -5.10 -9.07 -11.42
C GLU A 72 -5.30 -7.56 -11.28
N ASP A 73 -6.08 -6.94 -12.17
CA ASP A 73 -6.33 -5.51 -12.08
C ASP A 73 -6.99 -5.16 -10.74
N PHE A 74 -6.49 -4.12 -10.09
CA PHE A 74 -7.00 -3.61 -8.82
C PHE A 74 -8.38 -2.98 -9.02
N ASP A 75 -9.37 -3.45 -8.26
CA ASP A 75 -10.71 -2.87 -8.21
C ASP A 75 -10.98 -2.27 -6.83
N VAL A 76 -11.11 -0.95 -6.76
CA VAL A 76 -11.35 -0.21 -5.52
C VAL A 76 -12.64 -0.61 -4.78
N LYS A 77 -13.62 -1.20 -5.46
CA LYS A 77 -14.87 -1.67 -4.84
C LYS A 77 -14.75 -3.06 -4.24
N LYS A 78 -13.85 -3.88 -4.79
CA LYS A 78 -13.66 -5.29 -4.42
C LYS A 78 -12.44 -5.49 -3.52
N ASP A 79 -11.33 -4.82 -3.85
CA ASP A 79 -10.02 -5.02 -3.25
C ASP A 79 -9.75 -3.97 -2.17
N ARG A 80 -9.35 -4.46 -1.00
CA ARG A 80 -8.90 -3.64 0.12
C ARG A 80 -7.40 -3.78 0.30
N VAL A 81 -6.68 -2.67 0.30
CA VAL A 81 -5.21 -2.64 0.44
C VAL A 81 -4.83 -1.87 1.70
N ILE A 82 -3.87 -2.43 2.45
CA ILE A 82 -3.29 -1.82 3.65
C ILE A 82 -1.77 -1.85 3.53
N LEU A 83 -1.14 -0.69 3.67
CA LEU A 83 0.31 -0.57 3.84
C LEU A 83 0.64 -0.71 5.33
N ASP A 84 1.46 -1.68 5.71
CA ASP A 84 1.89 -1.92 7.09
C ASP A 84 3.39 -1.65 7.20
N PHE A 85 3.73 -0.42 7.56
CA PHE A 85 5.09 0.05 7.76
C PHE A 85 5.56 -0.29 9.18
N LYS A 86 6.71 -0.93 9.30
CA LYS A 86 7.28 -1.42 10.56
C LYS A 86 8.65 -0.82 10.82
N PHE A 87 8.88 -0.37 12.05
CA PHE A 87 10.14 0.17 12.52
C PHE A 87 10.74 -0.73 13.61
N GLY A 88 11.97 -1.21 13.39
CA GLY A 88 12.65 -2.13 14.31
C GLY A 88 12.00 -3.50 14.43
N ASN A 89 12.45 -4.29 15.40
CA ASN A 89 12.10 -5.73 15.52
C ASN A 89 10.76 -6.00 16.23
N LYS A 90 10.27 -5.04 17.02
CA LYS A 90 9.02 -5.17 17.80
C LYS A 90 8.09 -3.97 17.53
N PRO A 91 7.59 -3.83 16.30
CA PRO A 91 6.82 -2.67 15.87
C PRO A 91 5.44 -2.63 16.56
N LEU A 92 5.13 -1.50 17.20
CA LEU A 92 3.88 -1.28 17.94
C LEU A 92 3.24 0.07 17.54
N ILE A 93 1.94 0.06 17.26
CA ILE A 93 1.17 1.25 16.88
C ILE A 93 1.23 2.30 18.00
N GLN A 94 0.98 1.88 19.25
CA GLN A 94 1.00 2.76 20.43
C GLN A 94 2.35 3.46 20.68
N LYS A 95 3.45 2.90 20.14
CA LYS A 95 4.80 3.48 20.26
C LYS A 95 5.23 4.26 19.00
N GLY A 96 4.36 4.41 18.01
CA GLY A 96 4.69 5.04 16.72
C GLY A 96 5.73 4.26 15.90
N THR A 97 5.97 2.98 16.21
CA THR A 97 6.94 2.10 15.52
C THR A 97 6.25 1.14 14.55
N ARG A 98 4.94 1.30 14.34
CA ARG A 98 4.15 0.61 13.32
C ARG A 98 3.09 1.56 12.77
N ALA A 99 3.00 1.68 11.46
CA ALA A 99 1.96 2.46 10.79
C ALA A 99 1.15 1.54 9.88
N VAL A 100 -0.15 1.43 10.17
CA VAL A 100 -1.10 0.61 9.42
C VAL A 100 -2.02 1.56 8.64
N ILE A 101 -1.78 1.67 7.34
CA ILE A 101 -2.29 2.72 6.48
C ILE A 101 -3.26 2.10 5.47
N PRO A 102 -4.58 2.28 5.61
CA PRO A 102 -5.52 1.87 4.57
C PRO A 102 -5.32 2.73 3.32
N VAL A 103 -5.37 2.10 2.15
CA VAL A 103 -5.39 2.82 0.87
C VAL A 103 -6.82 3.29 0.61
N LEU A 104 -7.01 4.61 0.56
CA LEU A 104 -8.30 5.24 0.33
C LEU A 104 -8.37 5.82 -1.09
N SER A 105 -9.56 5.84 -1.67
CA SER A 105 -9.81 6.36 -3.01
C SER A 105 -9.76 7.88 -3.11
N ASP A 106 -9.89 8.58 -1.99
CA ASP A 106 -10.02 10.04 -1.94
C ASP A 106 -8.90 10.70 -1.12
N GLU A 107 -8.36 11.79 -1.67
CA GLU A 107 -7.35 12.67 -1.09
C GLU A 107 -7.89 13.49 0.09
N SER A 108 -9.22 13.54 0.30
CA SER A 108 -9.88 14.32 1.37
C SER A 108 -9.46 13.95 2.81
N THR A 109 -8.67 12.89 2.99
CA THR A 109 -8.08 12.47 4.27
C THR A 109 -6.60 12.84 4.40
N LYS A 110 -6.21 14.07 4.01
CA LYS A 110 -4.91 14.65 4.42
C LYS A 110 -4.88 14.83 5.93
N THR A 111 -4.43 13.81 6.64
CA THR A 111 -4.20 13.88 8.08
C THR A 111 -2.78 14.38 8.35
N LYS A 112 -2.52 14.77 9.60
CA LYS A 112 -1.15 15.01 10.10
C LYS A 112 -0.40 13.71 10.43
N ASP A 113 -1.07 12.57 10.28
CA ASP A 113 -0.56 11.24 10.58
C ASP A 113 -0.22 10.49 9.27
N TRP A 114 0.24 9.25 9.36
CA TRP A 114 0.41 8.38 8.22
C TRP A 114 -0.90 8.26 7.42
N ALA A 115 -0.82 8.54 6.12
CA ALA A 115 -1.97 8.51 5.22
C ALA A 115 -1.54 8.05 3.83
N SER A 116 -2.47 7.49 3.07
CA SER A 116 -2.24 7.17 1.65
C SER A 116 -3.49 7.36 0.82
N TRP A 117 -3.32 7.78 -0.42
CA TRP A 117 -4.39 7.91 -1.40
C TRP A 117 -3.94 7.49 -2.80
N ILE A 118 -4.91 7.10 -3.61
CA ILE A 118 -4.70 6.67 -5.00
C ILE A 118 -4.36 7.89 -5.86
N ASP A 119 -3.25 7.80 -6.59
CA ASP A 119 -2.83 8.79 -7.57
C ASP A 119 -3.62 8.61 -8.88
N SER A 120 -3.97 9.71 -9.55
CA SER A 120 -4.73 9.70 -10.80
C SER A 120 -4.00 9.01 -11.96
N ARG A 121 -2.68 8.81 -11.87
CA ARG A 121 -1.86 8.07 -12.83
C ARG A 121 -1.99 6.55 -12.70
N SER A 122 -2.72 6.05 -11.71
CA SER A 122 -2.95 4.61 -11.53
C SER A 122 -3.61 4.01 -12.77
N ASN A 123 -3.19 2.80 -13.13
CA ASN A 123 -3.83 2.00 -14.17
C ASN A 123 -4.07 0.59 -13.61
N GLY A 124 -5.12 -0.11 -14.04
CA GLY A 124 -5.64 -1.33 -13.39
C GLY A 124 -4.60 -2.21 -12.68
N ARG A 125 -3.54 -2.63 -13.39
CA ARG A 125 -2.49 -3.48 -12.83
C ARG A 125 -1.49 -2.78 -11.90
N HIS A 126 -1.25 -1.48 -12.10
CA HIS A 126 -0.33 -0.66 -11.32
C HIS A 126 -1.09 0.41 -10.53
N LEU A 127 -1.29 0.13 -9.25
CA LEU A 127 -1.85 1.09 -8.31
C LEU A 127 -0.75 2.05 -7.85
N ILE A 128 -0.83 3.30 -8.27
CA ILE A 128 0.10 4.35 -7.86
C ILE A 128 -0.49 5.07 -6.65
N LEU A 129 0.31 5.19 -5.60
CA LEU A 129 -0.07 5.75 -4.32
C LEU A 129 0.79 6.96 -4.00
N GLN A 130 0.15 7.96 -3.40
CA GLN A 130 0.84 8.97 -2.61
C GLN A 130 0.77 8.58 -1.15
N VAL A 131 1.91 8.55 -0.46
CA VAL A 131 2.01 8.14 0.95
C VAL A 131 2.62 9.28 1.75
N HIS A 132 1.87 9.79 2.73
CA HIS A 132 2.32 10.84 3.64
C HIS A 132 3.03 10.26 4.85
N ILE A 133 4.26 10.73 5.13
CA ILE A 133 4.99 10.43 6.35
C ILE A 133 4.75 11.58 7.33
N PRO A 134 4.26 11.35 8.55
CA PRO A 134 4.02 12.43 9.50
C PRO A 134 5.32 13.03 10.02
N ALA A 135 5.31 14.31 10.39
CA ALA A 135 6.50 15.03 10.86
C ALA A 135 7.06 14.48 12.19
N CYS A 136 6.26 13.73 12.95
CA CYS A 136 6.65 13.06 14.19
C CYS A 136 7.18 11.63 13.99
N ALA A 137 7.19 11.10 12.75
CA ALA A 137 7.65 9.73 12.50
C ALA A 137 9.08 9.49 13.02
N MET A 138 9.32 8.27 13.48
CA MET A 138 10.66 7.82 13.87
C MET A 138 11.64 7.92 12.71
N VAL A 139 12.84 8.39 13.02
CA VAL A 139 13.96 8.49 12.07
C VAL A 139 14.73 7.17 12.08
N GLY A 140 15.00 6.62 10.90
CA GLY A 140 15.71 5.35 10.73
C GLY A 140 15.06 4.48 9.66
N ILE A 141 15.23 3.17 9.79
CA ILE A 141 14.85 2.18 8.77
C ILE A 141 13.44 1.65 9.04
N TRP A 142 12.60 1.73 8.00
CA TRP A 142 11.25 1.21 7.95
C TRP A 142 11.14 0.11 6.89
N ARG A 143 10.35 -0.91 7.17
CA ARG A 143 10.04 -2.01 6.24
C ARG A 143 8.56 -2.04 5.92
N LEU A 144 8.23 -2.38 4.67
CA LEU A 144 6.86 -2.40 4.18
C LEU A 144 6.35 -3.84 4.06
N GLU A 145 5.19 -4.10 4.65
CA GLU A 145 4.33 -5.19 4.25
C GLU A 145 3.06 -4.63 3.60
N VAL A 146 2.64 -5.23 2.50
CA VAL A 146 1.39 -4.88 1.83
C VAL A 146 0.40 -6.01 2.06
N ARG A 147 -0.75 -5.65 2.62
CA ARG A 147 -1.83 -6.60 2.87
C ARG A 147 -2.99 -6.32 1.91
N CYS A 148 -3.38 -7.32 1.14
CA CYS A 148 -4.50 -7.25 0.22
C CYS A 148 -5.58 -8.23 0.66
N GLY A 149 -6.80 -7.74 0.85
CA GLY A 149 -7.98 -8.53 1.19
C GLY A 149 -9.17 -8.07 0.36
N LEU A 150 -10.35 -8.61 0.68
CA LEU A 150 -11.60 -8.11 0.12
C LEU A 150 -12.13 -6.90 0.91
N GLN A 151 -12.86 -6.04 0.21
CA GLN A 151 -13.58 -4.91 0.80
C GLN A 151 -14.74 -5.43 1.66
N ASP A 152 -15.49 -6.42 1.17
CA ASP A 152 -16.46 -7.16 1.97
C ASP A 152 -15.74 -8.21 2.82
N THR A 153 -15.59 -7.91 4.12
CA THR A 153 -14.92 -8.80 5.08
C THR A 153 -15.74 -10.03 5.47
N THR A 154 -17.01 -10.11 5.07
CA THR A 154 -17.92 -11.22 5.40
C THR A 154 -17.87 -12.35 4.38
N GLN A 155 -17.41 -12.10 3.15
CA GLN A 155 -17.41 -13.05 2.04
C GLN A 155 -16.28 -14.10 2.06
N GLY A 156 -15.54 -14.20 3.17
CA GLY A 156 -14.56 -15.27 3.38
C GLY A 156 -13.13 -14.81 3.61
N HIS A 157 -12.35 -15.71 4.22
CA HIS A 157 -11.06 -15.45 4.82
C HIS A 157 -9.91 -15.60 3.82
N GLY A 158 -9.35 -14.47 3.40
CA GLY A 158 -8.08 -14.45 2.69
C GLY A 158 -7.51 -13.05 2.70
N GLN A 159 -6.41 -12.85 3.42
CA GLN A 159 -5.57 -11.69 3.26
C GLN A 159 -4.25 -12.18 2.68
N ASN A 160 -3.93 -11.77 1.46
CA ASN A 160 -2.60 -11.97 0.91
C ASN A 160 -1.67 -10.93 1.53
N VAL A 161 -0.51 -11.38 1.99
CA VAL A 161 0.55 -10.51 2.49
C VAL A 161 1.71 -10.60 1.51
N TYR A 162 2.20 -9.44 1.10
CA TYR A 162 3.42 -9.28 0.33
C TYR A 162 4.41 -8.52 1.21
N THR A 163 5.58 -9.10 1.45
CA THR A 163 6.68 -8.44 2.16
C THR A 163 7.60 -7.81 1.15
N ASP A 164 7.86 -6.51 1.31
CA ASP A 164 8.87 -5.83 0.51
C ASP A 164 10.23 -5.94 1.18
N GLU A 165 11.23 -6.39 0.42
CA GLU A 165 12.60 -6.55 0.92
C GLU A 165 13.38 -5.21 0.92
N THR A 166 12.82 -4.13 0.38
CA THR A 166 13.48 -2.83 0.31
C THR A 166 13.40 -2.09 1.65
N ASP A 167 14.54 -1.91 2.30
CA ASP A 167 14.65 -1.02 3.46
C ASP A 167 14.43 0.45 3.05
N CYS A 168 13.49 1.11 3.74
CA CYS A 168 13.16 2.53 3.53
C CYS A 168 13.73 3.41 4.64
N TYR A 169 14.57 4.37 4.28
CA TYR A 169 15.24 5.27 5.22
C TYR A 169 14.42 6.55 5.39
N VAL A 170 13.97 6.84 6.60
CA VAL A 170 13.25 8.06 6.92
C VAL A 170 14.15 8.97 7.77
N LEU A 171 14.40 10.18 7.28
CA LEU A 171 15.27 11.18 7.90
C LEU A 171 14.48 12.36 8.48
N PHE A 172 15.17 13.19 9.26
CA PHE A 172 14.69 14.52 9.62
C PHE A 172 14.45 15.39 8.38
N ASN A 173 13.50 16.32 8.50
CA ASN A 173 13.12 17.24 7.43
C ASN A 173 13.23 18.71 7.86
N PRO A 174 14.34 19.40 7.56
CA PRO A 174 14.49 20.82 7.88
C PRO A 174 13.68 21.74 6.97
N TRP A 175 13.03 21.22 5.91
CA TRP A 175 12.15 21.99 5.02
C TRP A 175 10.67 21.83 5.36
N CYS A 176 10.34 21.01 6.37
CA CYS A 176 8.98 20.88 6.86
C CYS A 176 8.67 22.06 7.78
N LEU A 177 7.98 23.08 7.25
CA LEU A 177 7.59 24.31 7.98
C LEU A 177 6.41 24.09 8.97
N GLY A 178 5.88 22.87 9.07
CA GLY A 178 4.66 22.57 9.81
C GLY A 178 4.88 22.36 11.30
N ASN A 179 4.51 23.38 12.08
CA ASN A 179 4.09 23.41 13.49
C ASN A 179 4.60 22.27 14.37
N HIS A 180 5.53 22.59 15.28
CA HIS A 180 5.78 21.82 16.49
C HIS A 180 4.45 21.57 17.22
N SER A 181 3.76 20.47 16.91
CA SER A 181 2.74 19.95 17.81
C SER A 181 3.47 19.64 19.11
N PRO A 182 2.95 20.01 20.29
CA PRO A 182 3.57 19.66 21.57
C PRO A 182 3.77 18.14 21.75
N ALA A 183 3.10 17.32 20.94
CA ALA A 183 3.31 15.87 20.85
C ALA A 183 4.58 15.43 20.07
N CYS A 184 5.27 16.34 19.37
CA CYS A 184 6.46 16.06 18.56
C CYS A 184 7.78 16.15 19.35
N VAL A 185 7.73 16.40 20.67
CA VAL A 185 8.91 16.27 21.53
C VAL A 185 9.15 14.78 21.74
N VAL A 186 10.04 14.20 20.94
CA VAL A 186 10.61 12.89 21.25
C VAL A 186 11.30 13.05 22.60
N PRO A 187 10.88 12.36 23.67
CA PRO A 187 11.66 12.39 24.90
C PRO A 187 12.97 11.67 24.59
N CYS A 188 14.07 12.42 24.57
CA CYS A 188 15.38 11.82 24.76
C CYS A 188 15.36 11.20 26.16
N THR A 189 15.25 9.88 26.23
CA THR A 189 15.58 9.09 27.42
C THR A 189 16.95 8.51 27.26
#